data_AF-A0AAV4HW75-F1
#
_entry.id   AF-A0AAV4HW75-F1
#
_cell.length_a   1.000
_cell.length_b   1.000
_cell.length_c   1.000
_cell.angle_alpha   90.00
_cell.angle_beta   90.00
_cell.angle_gamma   90.00
#
_symmetry.space_group_name_H-M   'P 1'
#
loop_
_entity.id
_entity.type
_entity.pdbx_description
1 polymer ?
#
loop_
_entity_poly.entity_id
_entity_poly.type
_entity_poly.pdbx_seq_one_letter_code
_entity_poly.pdbx_strand_id
1 'polypeptide(L)'
;MRHLAVQVVILGVVVLCCHVTSASVARRTTEDPHGGVRMGVPSAFCDNGKINISVDWDPESTEEFTCLEETTRATGKNLHYYHCDEKADKPIHKCLPDEINYADDLPTSGTHRPLWPVYGEYKYVPPQRWLHSLEHGGLVFLYHPCADRDEIEAFKSLARGCLHRQVTSPYKKLPPDMNFAVLAWKCKLVLSDLDIDLITRFAKARALKGPEAVSADGQYSAGLLRRAQFVTDLRDYKICPQVHGRKLTQAHAT
;
A
#
# COMPACT_ATOMS: atom_id res chain seq x y z
N MET A 1 -9.76 -79.08 49.68
CA MET A 1 -10.78 -78.44 48.81
C MET A 1 -10.88 -76.97 49.15
N ARG A 2 -10.45 -76.12 48.21
CA ARG A 2 -11.01 -74.82 47.77
C ARG A 2 -9.86 -73.96 47.26
N HIS A 3 -9.74 -73.98 45.94
CA HIS A 3 -9.00 -73.01 45.14
C HIS A 3 -9.56 -71.59 45.37
N LEU A 4 -8.76 -70.53 45.20
CA LEU A 4 -8.66 -69.80 43.93
C LEU A 4 -7.86 -68.49 44.11
N ALA A 5 -7.20 -68.12 43.01
CA ALA A 5 -6.96 -66.77 42.49
C ALA A 5 -5.92 -65.86 43.18
N VAL A 6 -4.73 -65.86 42.57
CA VAL A 6 -3.81 -64.74 42.49
C VAL A 6 -4.46 -63.62 41.68
N GLN A 7 -4.48 -62.40 42.22
CA GLN A 7 -4.90 -61.21 41.49
C GLN A 7 -3.76 -60.19 41.49
N VAL A 8 -3.20 -59.98 40.30
CA VAL A 8 -2.21 -58.95 39.97
C VAL A 8 -2.94 -57.61 39.97
N VAL A 9 -2.48 -56.66 40.78
CA VAL A 9 -2.96 -55.27 40.72
C VAL A 9 -1.84 -54.40 40.18
N ILE A 10 -2.04 -53.93 38.95
CA ILE A 10 -1.16 -53.08 38.17
C ILE A 10 -1.14 -51.66 38.79
N LEU A 11 0.06 -51.10 38.93
CA LEU A 11 0.32 -49.71 39.30
C LEU A 11 -0.48 -48.75 38.40
N GLY A 12 -1.51 -48.11 38.94
CA GLY A 12 -2.22 -47.03 38.29
C GLY A 12 -1.46 -45.72 38.42
N VAL A 13 -0.87 -45.24 37.32
CA VAL A 13 -0.33 -43.89 37.19
C VAL A 13 -1.51 -42.91 37.22
N VAL A 14 -1.60 -42.08 38.26
CA VAL A 14 -2.57 -40.98 38.35
C VAL A 14 -2.09 -39.87 37.42
N VAL A 15 -2.64 -39.82 36.20
CA VAL A 15 -2.46 -38.67 35.30
C VAL A 15 -3.32 -37.53 35.83
N LEU A 16 -2.66 -36.53 36.41
CA LEU A 16 -3.27 -35.27 36.83
C LEU A 16 -3.67 -34.48 35.57
N CYS A 17 -4.89 -34.71 35.08
CA CYS A 17 -5.50 -33.87 34.06
C CYS A 17 -5.75 -32.47 34.65
N CYS A 18 -4.81 -31.55 34.47
CA CYS A 18 -5.08 -30.12 34.63
C CYS A 18 -6.17 -29.73 33.62
N HIS A 19 -7.40 -29.58 34.09
CA HIS A 19 -8.43 -28.86 33.36
C HIS A 19 -7.97 -27.42 33.21
N VAL A 20 -7.47 -27.08 32.02
CA VAL A 20 -7.29 -25.69 31.60
C VAL A 20 -8.70 -25.15 31.43
N THR A 21 -9.23 -24.52 32.48
CA THR A 21 -10.42 -23.68 32.37
C THR A 21 -10.12 -22.62 31.34
N SER A 22 -10.87 -22.66 30.24
CA SER A 22 -10.78 -21.70 29.14
C SER A 22 -10.83 -20.28 29.71
N ALA A 23 -9.66 -19.63 29.76
CA ALA A 23 -9.59 -18.22 30.04
C ALA A 23 -10.30 -17.54 28.87
N SER A 24 -11.48 -16.98 29.14
CA SER A 24 -12.16 -16.08 28.22
C SER A 24 -11.16 -15.00 27.82
N VAL A 25 -10.67 -15.07 26.58
CA VAL A 25 -9.82 -14.04 25.99
C VAL A 25 -10.64 -12.77 26.01
N ALA A 26 -10.29 -11.86 26.92
CA ALA A 26 -10.87 -10.53 26.95
C ALA A 26 -10.58 -9.88 25.59
N ARG A 27 -11.62 -9.80 24.75
CA ARG A 27 -11.60 -9.10 23.47
C ARG A 27 -11.43 -7.61 23.80
N ARG A 28 -10.18 -7.15 23.86
CA ARG A 28 -9.84 -5.75 24.07
C ARG A 28 -10.18 -5.03 22.76
N THR A 29 -11.42 -4.58 22.64
CA THR A 29 -11.86 -3.72 21.53
C THR A 29 -11.18 -2.37 21.68
N THR A 30 -9.98 -2.24 21.13
CA THR A 30 -9.41 -0.94 20.77
C THR A 30 -10.15 -0.49 19.52
N GLU A 31 -11.31 0.15 19.71
CA GLU A 31 -12.09 0.67 18.58
C GLU A 31 -11.26 1.73 17.86
N ASP A 32 -11.00 1.47 16.58
CA ASP A 32 -10.42 2.43 15.66
C ASP A 32 -11.46 3.53 15.35
N PRO A 33 -11.10 4.82 15.28
CA PRO A 33 -12.04 5.92 15.00
C PRO A 33 -12.84 5.74 13.70
N HIS A 34 -12.27 5.02 12.75
CA HIS A 34 -12.88 4.74 11.45
C HIS A 34 -13.57 3.37 11.41
N GLY A 35 -13.39 2.54 12.44
CA GLY A 35 -13.93 1.20 12.59
C GLY A 35 -12.93 0.10 12.18
N GLY A 36 -13.19 -1.13 12.62
CA GLY A 36 -12.26 -2.25 12.41
C GLY A 36 -11.17 -2.31 13.48
N VAL A 37 -9.96 -2.68 13.09
CA VAL A 37 -8.81 -2.80 14.00
C VAL A 37 -7.96 -1.54 14.03
N ARG A 38 -7.32 -1.29 15.16
CA ARG A 38 -6.43 -0.14 15.32
C ARG A 38 -5.27 -0.17 14.30
N MET A 39 -5.07 0.93 13.57
CA MET A 39 -3.91 1.14 12.71
C MET A 39 -2.57 1.20 13.46
N GLY A 40 -1.47 0.91 12.75
CA GLY A 40 -0.10 1.17 13.21
C GLY A 40 0.43 0.26 14.31
N VAL A 41 -0.32 -0.80 14.68
CA VAL A 41 0.07 -1.76 15.71
C VAL A 41 0.28 -3.14 15.09
N PRO A 42 1.54 -3.55 14.83
CA PRO A 42 1.82 -4.89 14.32
C PRO A 42 1.31 -5.99 15.25
N SER A 43 0.63 -6.99 14.68
CA SER A 43 0.08 -8.13 15.40
C SER A 43 0.15 -9.38 14.56
N ALA A 44 0.70 -10.47 15.12
CA ALA A 44 0.74 -11.76 14.43
C ALA A 44 -0.66 -12.35 14.17
N PHE A 45 -1.68 -11.89 14.90
CA PHE A 45 -3.07 -12.36 14.75
C PHE A 45 -3.90 -11.55 13.75
N CYS A 46 -3.39 -10.40 13.29
CA CYS A 46 -4.13 -9.50 12.43
C CYS A 46 -3.31 -9.07 11.23
N ASP A 47 -2.22 -8.33 11.45
CA ASP A 47 -1.30 -7.91 10.41
C ASP A 47 0.00 -7.48 11.06
N ASN A 48 1.10 -8.12 10.68
CA ASN A 48 2.45 -7.74 11.10
C ASN A 48 3.34 -7.36 9.90
N GLY A 49 2.74 -7.20 8.72
CA GLY A 49 3.42 -6.87 7.47
C GLY A 49 4.31 -7.99 6.92
N LYS A 50 4.23 -9.21 7.45
CA LYS A 50 5.09 -10.36 7.07
C LYS A 50 4.32 -11.66 6.84
N ILE A 51 3.39 -11.99 7.74
CA ILE A 51 2.62 -13.23 7.68
C ILE A 51 1.35 -12.99 6.84
N ASN A 52 0.99 -13.97 6.00
CA ASN A 52 -0.19 -13.96 5.12
C ASN A 52 -0.24 -12.79 4.12
N ILE A 53 0.86 -12.05 3.92
CA ILE A 53 0.87 -10.92 2.98
C ILE A 53 0.62 -11.36 1.53
N SER A 54 0.85 -12.64 1.22
CA SER A 54 0.52 -13.28 -0.07
C SER A 54 -0.96 -13.27 -0.41
N VAL A 55 -1.85 -13.01 0.56
CA VAL A 55 -3.28 -12.74 0.28
C VAL A 55 -3.46 -11.48 -0.57
N ASP A 56 -2.66 -10.44 -0.31
CA ASP A 56 -2.71 -9.19 -1.09
C ASP A 56 -1.71 -9.21 -2.26
N TRP A 57 -0.53 -9.78 -2.03
CA TRP A 57 0.54 -9.94 -3.01
C TRP A 57 1.62 -10.89 -2.51
N ASP A 58 1.98 -11.90 -3.31
CA ASP A 58 3.11 -12.78 -3.05
C ASP A 58 4.44 -12.05 -3.35
N PRO A 59 5.32 -11.80 -2.35
CA PRO A 59 6.58 -11.10 -2.57
C PRO A 59 7.54 -11.78 -3.57
N GLU A 60 7.38 -13.09 -3.77
CA GLU A 60 8.15 -13.86 -4.75
C GLU A 60 7.60 -13.72 -6.17
N SER A 61 6.34 -13.29 -6.32
CA SER A 61 5.74 -12.99 -7.62
C SER A 61 6.45 -11.82 -8.31
N THR A 62 6.54 -11.93 -9.62
CA THR A 62 6.95 -10.83 -10.49
C THR A 62 5.85 -10.40 -11.46
N GLU A 63 4.70 -11.05 -11.41
CA GLU A 63 3.63 -10.87 -12.38
C GLU A 63 3.09 -9.44 -12.37
N GLU A 64 3.11 -8.74 -11.24
CA GLU A 64 2.50 -7.42 -11.08
C GLU A 64 3.32 -6.30 -11.73
N PHE A 65 4.62 -6.55 -11.98
CA PHE A 65 5.56 -5.53 -12.47
C PHE A 65 6.46 -5.97 -13.62
N THR A 66 6.33 -7.21 -14.10
CA THR A 66 7.04 -7.67 -15.31
C THR A 66 6.36 -7.14 -16.56
N CYS A 67 7.03 -6.34 -17.39
CA CYS A 67 6.48 -5.98 -18.69
C CYS A 67 6.44 -7.22 -19.61
N LEU A 68 5.27 -7.52 -20.16
CA LEU A 68 5.06 -8.64 -21.09
C LEU A 68 4.72 -8.18 -22.51
N GLU A 69 4.64 -6.87 -22.74
CA GLU A 69 4.36 -6.31 -24.06
C GLU A 69 5.63 -6.31 -24.91
N GLU A 70 5.54 -6.74 -26.17
CA GLU A 70 6.69 -6.79 -27.09
C GLU A 70 7.20 -5.39 -27.46
N THR A 71 6.31 -4.40 -27.39
CA THR A 71 6.59 -3.00 -27.67
C THR A 71 6.21 -2.14 -26.48
N THR A 72 6.97 -1.07 -26.24
CA THR A 72 6.61 -0.02 -25.27
C THR A 72 5.21 0.53 -25.58
N ARG A 73 4.43 0.80 -24.53
CA ARG A 73 3.10 1.42 -24.66
C ARG A 73 3.21 2.75 -25.37
N ALA A 74 2.25 3.01 -26.26
CA ALA A 74 2.26 4.20 -27.09
C ALA A 74 2.24 5.49 -26.24
N THR A 75 3.09 6.44 -26.63
CA THR A 75 3.14 7.82 -26.14
C THR A 75 2.66 8.78 -27.23
N GLY A 76 2.54 10.07 -26.92
CA GLY A 76 2.12 11.15 -27.79
C GLY A 76 0.61 11.34 -27.92
N LYS A 77 -0.20 10.57 -27.18
CA LYS A 77 -1.67 10.69 -27.23
C LYS A 77 -2.16 11.92 -26.45
N ASN A 78 -1.38 12.38 -25.46
CA ASN A 78 -1.68 13.51 -24.58
C ASN A 78 -3.05 13.40 -23.88
N LEU A 79 -3.49 12.18 -23.60
CA LEU A 79 -4.72 11.89 -22.89
C LEU A 79 -4.48 12.02 -21.40
N HIS A 80 -5.43 12.65 -20.72
CA HIS A 80 -5.49 12.62 -19.27
C HIS A 80 -6.93 12.75 -18.83
N TYR A 81 -7.21 12.21 -17.64
CA TYR A 81 -8.43 12.54 -16.94
C TYR A 81 -8.17 12.68 -15.45
N TYR A 82 -9.04 13.45 -14.84
CA TYR A 82 -9.02 13.74 -13.42
C TYR A 82 -10.40 13.45 -12.86
N HIS A 83 -10.45 12.74 -11.74
CA HIS A 83 -11.69 12.39 -11.06
C HIS A 83 -11.53 12.53 -9.56
N CYS A 84 -12.55 13.05 -8.89
CA CYS A 84 -12.69 12.92 -7.45
C CYS A 84 -14.08 12.44 -7.08
N ASP A 85 -14.14 11.48 -6.18
CA ASP A 85 -15.40 11.03 -5.62
C ASP A 85 -16.00 12.11 -4.72
N GLU A 86 -17.31 12.29 -4.77
CA GLU A 86 -18.00 13.24 -3.88
C GLU A 86 -17.88 12.80 -2.41
N LYS A 87 -17.95 11.49 -2.17
CA LYS A 87 -17.87 10.85 -0.87
C LYS A 87 -16.76 9.82 -0.86
N ALA A 88 -16.06 9.72 0.27
CA ALA A 88 -15.12 8.62 0.49
C ALA A 88 -15.91 7.39 0.95
N ASP A 89 -15.49 6.22 0.49
CA ASP A 89 -15.85 4.97 1.14
C ASP A 89 -15.21 4.91 2.54
N LYS A 90 -15.85 4.17 3.45
CA LYS A 90 -15.40 4.10 4.84
C LYS A 90 -14.00 3.45 4.94
N PRO A 91 -13.03 4.11 5.61
CA PRO A 91 -11.69 3.56 5.81
C PRO A 91 -11.68 2.51 6.93
N ILE A 92 -12.31 1.36 6.69
CA ILE A 92 -12.27 0.26 7.65
C ILE A 92 -10.90 -0.43 7.60
N HIS A 93 -10.21 -0.54 8.73
CA HIS A 93 -9.00 -1.35 8.83
C HIS A 93 -9.35 -2.83 8.95
N LYS A 94 -8.84 -3.66 8.02
CA LYS A 94 -9.14 -5.09 7.95
C LYS A 94 -7.89 -5.97 8.10
N CYS A 95 -7.95 -6.95 9.00
CA CYS A 95 -6.89 -7.92 9.25
C CYS A 95 -6.68 -8.88 8.09
N LEU A 96 -5.46 -9.40 7.97
CA LEU A 96 -5.18 -10.64 7.25
C LEU A 96 -5.69 -11.84 8.08
N PRO A 97 -6.07 -12.96 7.45
CA PRO A 97 -6.03 -13.24 6.01
C PRO A 97 -7.31 -12.81 5.25
N ASP A 98 -8.19 -12.00 5.84
CA ASP A 98 -9.42 -11.62 5.15
C ASP A 98 -9.12 -10.81 3.88
N GLU A 99 -9.75 -11.18 2.78
CA GLU A 99 -9.61 -10.50 1.50
C GLU A 99 -10.29 -9.12 1.49
N ILE A 100 -9.75 -8.21 0.67
CA ILE A 100 -10.33 -6.89 0.40
C ILE A 100 -10.43 -6.75 -1.12
N ASN A 101 -11.66 -6.59 -1.61
CA ASN A 101 -11.96 -6.42 -3.03
C ASN A 101 -12.44 -4.99 -3.29
N TYR A 102 -11.97 -4.41 -4.39
CA TYR A 102 -12.35 -3.07 -4.83
C TYR A 102 -13.14 -3.17 -6.14
N ALA A 103 -14.15 -2.32 -6.30
CA ALA A 103 -14.88 -2.22 -7.56
C ALA A 103 -14.10 -1.43 -8.62
N ASP A 104 -13.21 -0.54 -8.18
CA ASP A 104 -12.34 0.29 -9.02
C ASP A 104 -10.91 -0.23 -8.95
N ASP A 105 -10.23 -0.34 -10.09
CA ASP A 105 -8.83 -0.76 -10.18
C ASP A 105 -7.87 0.28 -9.57
N LEU A 106 -8.27 1.55 -9.50
CA LEU A 106 -7.50 2.63 -8.89
C LEU A 106 -8.24 3.18 -7.66
N PRO A 107 -8.44 2.39 -6.59
CA PRO A 107 -9.21 2.83 -5.45
C PRO A 107 -8.50 3.98 -4.73
N THR A 108 -9.27 5.00 -4.33
CA THR A 108 -8.75 6.21 -3.67
C THR A 108 -9.30 6.44 -2.26
N SER A 109 -10.22 5.56 -1.83
CA SER A 109 -10.77 5.48 -0.47
C SER A 109 -11.37 4.08 -0.24
N GLY A 110 -11.72 3.76 1.01
CA GLY A 110 -12.34 2.48 1.37
C GLY A 110 -11.50 1.63 2.32
N THR A 111 -11.93 0.37 2.49
CA THR A 111 -11.31 -0.60 3.41
C THR A 111 -9.88 -0.94 3.01
N HIS A 112 -8.96 -1.02 3.95
CA HIS A 112 -7.54 -1.29 3.68
C HIS A 112 -6.82 -1.88 4.91
N ARG A 113 -5.51 -2.16 4.80
CA ARG A 113 -4.72 -2.81 5.88
C ARG A 113 -4.31 -1.81 6.98
N PRO A 114 -4.30 -2.21 8.26
CA PRO A 114 -3.96 -1.32 9.38
C PRO A 114 -2.50 -0.86 9.40
N LEU A 115 -1.59 -1.56 8.71
CA LEU A 115 -0.20 -1.12 8.58
C LEU A 115 0.03 -0.54 7.18
N TRP A 116 0.28 0.76 7.11
CA TRP A 116 0.63 1.43 5.87
C TRP A 116 2.08 1.14 5.46
N PRO A 117 2.43 1.33 4.18
CA PRO A 117 3.80 1.27 3.71
C PRO A 117 4.72 2.27 4.42
N VAL A 118 5.99 1.89 4.61
CA VAL A 118 7.08 2.87 4.70
C VAL A 118 6.99 3.77 3.45
N TYR A 119 7.04 5.09 3.57
CA TYR A 119 6.97 5.94 2.39
C TYR A 119 8.22 5.71 1.53
N GLY A 120 8.05 5.61 0.21
CA GLY A 120 9.14 5.24 -0.67
C GLY A 120 8.75 4.60 -2.00
N GLU A 121 9.76 4.13 -2.71
CA GLU A 121 9.64 3.40 -3.97
C GLU A 121 9.70 1.91 -3.73
N TYR A 122 8.85 1.17 -4.41
CA TYR A 122 8.67 -0.26 -4.24
C TYR A 122 8.81 -1.02 -5.57
N LYS A 123 9.23 -2.28 -5.44
CA LYS A 123 9.13 -3.31 -6.49
C LYS A 123 7.66 -3.52 -6.84
N TYR A 124 6.81 -3.59 -5.82
CA TYR A 124 5.36 -3.54 -5.91
C TYR A 124 4.78 -3.28 -4.51
N VAL A 125 3.66 -2.55 -4.44
CA VAL A 125 2.80 -2.43 -3.27
C VAL A 125 1.38 -2.75 -3.75
N PRO A 126 0.56 -3.55 -3.05
CA PRO A 126 -0.82 -3.78 -3.46
C PRO A 126 -1.78 -2.65 -2.99
N PRO A 127 -2.97 -2.49 -3.60
CA PRO A 127 -3.93 -1.45 -3.23
C PRO A 127 -4.37 -1.47 -1.78
N GLN A 128 -4.46 -2.66 -1.18
CA GLN A 128 -4.75 -2.87 0.23
C GLN A 128 -3.76 -2.18 1.16
N ARG A 129 -2.55 -1.86 0.68
CA ARG A 129 -1.50 -1.17 1.45
C ARG A 129 -1.43 0.31 1.15
N TRP A 130 -1.30 0.71 -0.13
CA TRP A 130 -1.09 2.12 -0.46
C TRP A 130 -2.29 3.00 -0.15
N LEU A 131 -3.50 2.43 -0.07
CA LEU A 131 -4.72 3.21 0.18
C LEU A 131 -4.71 3.89 1.56
N HIS A 132 -4.08 3.26 2.55
CA HIS A 132 -3.81 3.86 3.85
C HIS A 132 -2.89 5.09 3.75
N SER A 133 -1.89 5.05 2.85
CA SER A 133 -1.04 6.22 2.59
C SER A 133 -1.85 7.40 2.05
N LEU A 134 -2.90 7.15 1.27
CA LEU A 134 -3.82 8.19 0.81
C LEU A 134 -4.64 8.76 1.98
N GLU A 135 -5.11 7.91 2.89
CA GLU A 135 -5.84 8.33 4.09
C GLU A 135 -5.02 9.30 4.96
N HIS A 136 -3.72 9.03 5.10
CA HIS A 136 -2.77 9.89 5.81
C HIS A 136 -2.35 11.17 5.03
N GLY A 137 -3.00 11.41 3.88
CA GLY A 137 -2.73 12.57 3.03
C GLY A 137 -1.46 12.47 2.19
N GLY A 138 -0.90 11.26 2.04
CA GLY A 138 0.15 10.99 1.07
C GLY A 138 -0.35 10.93 -0.37
N LEU A 139 0.60 10.77 -1.30
CA LEU A 139 0.33 10.56 -2.72
C LEU A 139 0.88 9.21 -3.17
N VAL A 140 0.14 8.52 -4.03
CA VAL A 140 0.59 7.25 -4.62
C VAL A 140 0.84 7.48 -6.11
N PHE A 141 2.06 7.21 -6.55
CA PHE A 141 2.54 7.36 -7.92
C PHE A 141 2.61 5.98 -8.57
N LEU A 142 1.70 5.70 -9.49
CA LEU A 142 1.61 4.43 -10.21
C LEU A 142 2.05 4.61 -11.65
N TYR A 143 2.78 3.64 -12.18
CA TYR A 143 3.20 3.63 -13.58
C TYR A 143 3.03 2.24 -14.19
N HIS A 144 2.71 2.17 -15.47
CA HIS A 144 2.63 0.88 -16.16
C HIS A 144 4.05 0.36 -16.39
N PRO A 145 4.36 -0.92 -16.10
CA PRO A 145 5.73 -1.44 -16.24
C PRO A 145 6.24 -1.44 -17.69
N CYS A 146 5.34 -1.36 -18.67
CA CYS A 146 5.66 -1.23 -20.11
C CYS A 146 5.65 0.21 -20.65
N ALA A 147 5.52 1.23 -19.79
CA ALA A 147 5.67 2.62 -20.22
C ALA A 147 7.13 2.93 -20.59
N ASP A 148 7.35 4.05 -21.27
CA ASP A 148 8.71 4.48 -21.64
C ASP A 148 9.61 4.58 -20.39
N ARG A 149 10.82 4.01 -20.47
CA ARG A 149 11.70 3.89 -19.31
C ARG A 149 12.20 5.24 -18.81
N ASP A 150 12.45 6.18 -19.73
CA ASP A 150 12.96 7.50 -19.39
C ASP A 150 11.84 8.35 -18.77
N GLU A 151 10.61 8.21 -19.27
CA GLU A 151 9.43 8.78 -18.61
C GLU A 151 9.19 8.19 -17.21
N ILE A 152 9.32 6.87 -17.03
CA ILE A 152 9.20 6.23 -15.70
C ILE A 152 10.23 6.82 -14.73
N GLU A 153 11.48 6.99 -15.16
CA GLU A 153 12.51 7.54 -14.27
C GLU A 153 12.26 9.01 -13.94
N ALA A 154 11.83 9.81 -14.92
CA ALA A 154 11.42 11.19 -14.69
C ALA A 154 10.21 11.29 -13.75
N PHE A 155 9.22 10.40 -13.88
CA PHE A 155 8.06 10.29 -13.01
C PHE A 155 8.45 9.93 -11.57
N LYS A 156 9.32 8.93 -11.38
CA LYS A 156 9.89 8.58 -10.05
C LYS A 156 10.67 9.74 -9.44
N SER A 157 11.47 10.42 -10.26
CA SER A 157 12.25 11.59 -9.84
C SER A 157 11.34 12.73 -9.37
N LEU A 158 10.22 12.97 -10.06
CA LEU A 158 9.19 13.91 -9.63
C LEU A 158 8.59 13.51 -8.28
N ALA A 159 8.17 12.25 -8.12
CA ALA A 159 7.60 11.74 -6.87
C ALA A 159 8.54 11.96 -5.67
N ARG A 160 9.81 11.55 -5.81
CA ARG A 160 10.86 11.75 -4.79
C ARG A 160 11.10 13.22 -4.45
N GLY A 161 10.96 14.11 -5.43
CA GLY A 161 11.15 15.55 -5.27
C GLY A 161 9.92 16.31 -4.79
N CYS A 162 8.77 15.64 -4.69
CA CYS A 162 7.49 16.29 -4.40
C CYS A 162 7.15 16.34 -2.92
N LEU A 163 7.26 15.21 -2.21
CA LEU A 163 6.93 15.09 -0.80
C LEU A 163 7.55 13.83 -0.19
N HIS A 164 7.72 13.81 1.13
CA HIS A 164 8.11 12.64 1.90
C HIS A 164 7.03 11.55 1.83
N ARG A 165 5.76 11.92 2.03
CA ARG A 165 4.61 10.99 2.04
C ARG A 165 4.21 10.50 0.64
N GLN A 166 5.18 9.98 -0.10
CA GLN A 166 4.97 9.39 -1.41
C GLN A 166 5.14 7.87 -1.35
N VAL A 167 4.29 7.14 -2.08
CA VAL A 167 4.51 5.73 -2.41
C VAL A 167 4.58 5.61 -3.92
N THR A 168 5.64 5.02 -4.45
CA THR A 168 5.78 4.80 -5.90
C THR A 168 5.84 3.31 -6.19
N SER A 169 4.99 2.82 -7.10
CA SER A 169 4.91 1.40 -7.45
C SER A 169 4.55 1.23 -8.94
N PRO A 170 5.07 0.20 -9.63
CA PRO A 170 4.49 -0.25 -10.88
C PRO A 170 3.05 -0.75 -10.66
N TYR A 171 2.19 -0.63 -11.67
CA TYR A 171 0.82 -1.11 -11.65
C TYR A 171 0.28 -1.42 -13.04
N LYS A 172 0.01 -2.72 -13.31
CA LYS A 172 -0.51 -3.19 -14.60
C LYS A 172 -1.97 -2.87 -14.85
N LYS A 173 -2.78 -2.67 -13.80
CA LYS A 173 -4.23 -2.39 -13.95
C LYS A 173 -4.53 -0.91 -14.22
N LEU A 174 -3.55 -0.15 -14.70
CA LEU A 174 -3.85 1.16 -15.28
C LEU A 174 -4.74 0.97 -16.51
N PRO A 175 -5.69 1.89 -16.79
CA PRO A 175 -6.56 1.78 -17.95
C PRO A 175 -5.77 1.57 -19.24
N PRO A 176 -6.39 0.96 -20.27
CA PRO A 176 -5.82 0.93 -21.61
C PRO A 176 -5.37 2.33 -22.04
N ASP A 177 -4.24 2.41 -22.75
CA ASP A 177 -3.62 3.66 -23.21
C ASP A 177 -3.12 4.63 -22.14
N MET A 178 -3.24 4.30 -20.86
CA MET A 178 -2.71 5.12 -19.77
C MET A 178 -1.40 4.54 -19.23
N ASN A 179 -0.41 5.38 -18.96
CA ASN A 179 0.91 4.96 -18.51
C ASN A 179 1.21 5.41 -17.08
N PHE A 180 0.54 6.45 -16.58
CA PHE A 180 0.80 7.02 -15.26
C PHE A 180 -0.51 7.31 -14.52
N ALA A 181 -0.48 7.16 -13.20
CA ALA A 181 -1.51 7.70 -12.31
C ALA A 181 -0.90 8.28 -11.04
N VAL A 182 -1.49 9.37 -10.56
CA VAL A 182 -1.20 9.93 -9.24
C VAL A 182 -2.50 9.96 -8.44
N LEU A 183 -2.50 9.21 -7.34
CA LEU A 183 -3.66 9.07 -6.46
C LEU A 183 -3.45 9.93 -5.21
N ALA A 184 -4.55 10.51 -4.75
CA ALA A 184 -4.71 11.21 -3.48
C ALA A 184 -6.02 10.71 -2.84
N TRP A 185 -6.27 11.02 -1.58
CA TRP A 185 -7.54 10.67 -0.94
C TRP A 185 -8.74 11.15 -1.78
N LYS A 186 -9.63 10.22 -2.17
CA LYS A 186 -10.80 10.41 -3.05
C LYS A 186 -10.52 10.84 -4.49
N CYS A 187 -9.26 11.07 -4.88
CA CYS A 187 -8.94 11.78 -6.13
C CYS A 187 -7.86 11.05 -6.91
N LYS A 188 -7.99 11.02 -8.23
CA LYS A 188 -6.98 10.46 -9.14
C LYS A 188 -6.76 11.37 -10.33
N LEU A 189 -5.51 11.44 -10.75
CA LEU A 189 -5.10 11.94 -12.07
C LEU A 189 -4.48 10.76 -12.82
N VAL A 190 -4.93 10.51 -14.04
CA VAL A 190 -4.44 9.41 -14.88
C VAL A 190 -4.04 9.99 -16.24
N LEU A 191 -2.88 9.59 -16.75
CA LEU A 191 -2.26 10.17 -17.94
C LEU A 191 -1.70 9.08 -18.88
N SER A 192 -1.79 9.31 -20.19
CA SER A 192 -1.09 8.50 -21.20
C SER A 192 0.39 8.87 -21.31
N ASP A 193 0.75 10.12 -20.99
CA ASP A 193 2.08 10.68 -21.19
C ASP A 193 2.54 11.41 -19.93
N LEU A 194 3.86 11.55 -19.77
CA LEU A 194 4.39 12.26 -18.62
C LEU A 194 4.19 13.79 -18.75
N ASP A 195 3.25 14.34 -17.97
CA ASP A 195 3.07 15.79 -17.82
C ASP A 195 3.47 16.22 -16.40
N ILE A 196 4.72 16.68 -16.25
CA ILE A 196 5.31 17.13 -14.99
C ILE A 196 4.52 18.29 -14.37
N ASP A 197 4.05 19.24 -15.20
CA ASP A 197 3.37 20.44 -14.71
C ASP A 197 1.96 20.11 -14.23
N LEU A 198 1.24 19.25 -14.94
CA LEU A 198 -0.08 18.77 -14.54
C LEU A 198 0.01 17.94 -13.25
N ILE A 199 0.95 17.00 -13.16
CA ILE A 199 1.17 16.21 -11.95
C ILE A 199 1.54 17.11 -10.77
N THR A 200 2.41 18.10 -10.98
CA THR A 200 2.81 19.05 -9.93
C THR A 200 1.63 19.87 -9.42
N ARG A 201 0.76 20.33 -10.33
CA ARG A 201 -0.48 21.04 -9.95
C ARG A 201 -1.42 20.14 -9.16
N PHE A 202 -1.61 18.90 -9.59
CA PHE A 202 -2.41 17.91 -8.86
C PHE A 202 -1.84 17.67 -7.45
N ALA A 203 -0.54 17.40 -7.35
CA ALA A 203 0.12 17.14 -6.08
C ALA A 203 -0.03 18.31 -5.11
N LYS A 204 0.22 19.54 -5.57
CA LYS A 204 0.03 20.75 -4.75
C LYS A 204 -1.42 20.95 -4.30
N ALA A 205 -2.39 20.58 -5.13
CA ALA A 205 -3.81 20.74 -4.82
C ALA A 205 -4.35 19.65 -3.88
N ARG A 206 -3.78 18.44 -3.91
CA ARG A 206 -4.38 17.24 -3.31
C ARG A 206 -3.58 16.58 -2.20
N ALA A 207 -2.26 16.79 -2.14
CA ALA A 207 -1.48 16.32 -1.01
C ALA A 207 -2.03 16.89 0.32
N LEU A 208 -1.93 16.09 1.37
CA LEU A 208 -2.31 16.44 2.74
C LEU A 208 -3.81 16.70 2.94
N LYS A 209 -4.65 16.21 2.03
CA LYS A 209 -6.13 16.32 2.08
C LYS A 209 -6.83 15.01 2.47
N GLY A 210 -6.08 14.05 3.01
CA GLY A 210 -6.65 12.86 3.67
C GLY A 210 -7.33 13.23 5.00
N PRO A 211 -8.20 12.36 5.52
CA PRO A 211 -8.89 12.59 6.80
C PRO A 211 -7.92 12.54 7.99
N GLU A 212 -6.75 11.94 7.84
CA GLU A 212 -5.74 11.83 8.88
C GLU A 212 -4.44 12.54 8.48
N ALA A 213 -3.74 13.09 9.48
CA ALA A 213 -2.50 13.84 9.28
C ALA A 213 -1.29 13.09 9.86
N VAL A 214 -1.10 11.84 9.45
CA VAL A 214 0.04 11.01 9.88
C VAL A 214 1.20 11.19 8.91
N SER A 215 2.35 11.60 9.45
CA SER A 215 3.58 11.83 8.68
C SER A 215 4.65 10.76 8.92
N ALA A 216 4.47 9.92 9.94
CA ALA A 216 5.42 8.88 10.26
C ALA A 216 5.38 7.76 9.22
N ASP A 217 6.55 7.17 8.95
CA ASP A 217 6.64 5.97 8.14
C ASP A 217 5.84 4.80 8.73
N GLY A 218 5.27 4.00 7.84
CA GLY A 218 4.51 2.82 8.20
C GLY A 218 5.38 1.62 8.55
N GLN A 219 4.73 0.50 8.84
CA GLN A 219 5.39 -0.73 9.30
C GLN A 219 5.49 -1.79 8.20
N TYR A 220 4.78 -1.62 7.08
CA TYR A 220 4.89 -2.52 5.93
C TYR A 220 6.07 -2.12 5.04
N SER A 221 6.97 -3.06 4.75
CA SER A 221 8.17 -2.79 3.93
C SER A 221 8.47 -3.89 2.91
N ALA A 222 7.55 -4.84 2.68
CA ALA A 222 7.76 -5.85 1.66
C ALA A 222 7.81 -5.19 0.27
N GLY A 223 8.80 -5.55 -0.54
CA GLY A 223 9.04 -4.94 -1.84
C GLY A 223 9.68 -3.53 -1.78
N LEU A 224 10.00 -2.96 -0.62
CA LEU A 224 10.61 -1.63 -0.54
C LEU A 224 11.99 -1.61 -1.20
N LEU A 225 12.19 -0.71 -2.15
CA LEU A 225 13.48 -0.49 -2.84
C LEU A 225 14.22 0.72 -2.27
N ARG A 226 13.49 1.80 -2.02
CA ARG A 226 14.06 3.07 -1.56
C ARG A 226 13.10 3.79 -0.64
N ARG A 227 13.52 4.02 0.61
CA ARG A 227 12.77 4.88 1.55
C ARG A 227 12.74 6.33 1.07
N ALA A 228 11.59 6.98 1.19
CA ALA A 228 11.43 8.40 0.87
C ALA A 228 12.23 9.26 1.86
N GLN A 229 12.86 10.31 1.34
CA GLN A 229 13.55 11.31 2.15
C GLN A 229 12.60 12.46 2.49
N PHE A 230 12.92 13.23 3.52
CA PHE A 230 12.25 14.51 3.73
C PHE A 230 12.64 15.46 2.60
N VAL A 231 11.64 15.94 1.87
CA VAL A 231 11.86 16.93 0.80
C VAL A 231 11.98 18.34 1.38
N THR A 232 11.15 18.64 2.39
CA THR A 232 11.10 19.96 3.02
C THR A 232 11.19 19.86 4.53
N ASP A 233 10.24 19.17 5.15
CA ASP A 233 10.26 18.72 6.54
C ASP A 233 9.43 17.43 6.69
N LEU A 234 9.30 16.94 7.92
CA LEU A 234 8.45 15.78 8.24
C LEU A 234 6.96 16.01 7.89
N ARG A 235 6.50 17.27 7.84
CA ARG A 235 5.09 17.61 7.62
C ARG A 235 4.76 17.90 6.17
N ASP A 236 5.74 17.83 5.27
CA ASP A 236 5.60 18.21 3.86
C ASP A 236 5.05 19.63 3.68
N TYR A 237 5.55 20.60 4.47
CA TYR A 237 4.98 21.97 4.48
C TYR A 237 4.96 22.65 3.11
N LYS A 238 5.84 22.24 2.19
CA LYS A 238 5.89 22.66 0.79
C LYS A 238 5.88 21.44 -0.13
N ILE A 239 4.87 21.35 -0.98
CA ILE A 239 4.69 20.27 -1.96
C ILE A 239 5.35 20.65 -3.29
N CYS A 240 6.20 19.76 -3.82
CA CYS A 240 6.95 19.92 -5.06
C CYS A 240 7.76 21.23 -5.14
N PRO A 241 8.65 21.50 -4.16
CA PRO A 241 9.44 22.74 -4.13
C PRO A 241 10.47 22.84 -5.25
N GLN A 242 11.00 21.71 -5.75
CA GLN A 242 12.13 21.66 -6.69
C GLN A 242 11.73 21.64 -8.17
N VAL A 243 10.43 21.69 -8.49
CA VAL A 243 9.97 21.54 -9.88
C VAL A 243 10.04 22.86 -10.67
N HIS A 244 10.08 24.01 -9.98
CA HIS A 244 10.41 25.28 -10.64
C HIS A 244 11.93 25.36 -10.89
N GLY A 245 12.40 24.88 -12.05
CA GLY A 245 13.78 25.15 -12.49
C GLY A 245 14.46 24.09 -13.34
N ARG A 246 13.94 22.87 -13.45
CA ARG A 246 14.48 21.87 -14.40
C ARG A 246 13.74 21.97 -15.73
N LYS A 247 14.31 22.70 -16.69
CA LYS A 247 14.12 22.33 -18.10
C LYS A 247 14.57 20.87 -18.20
N LEU A 248 13.65 19.96 -18.53
CA LEU A 248 14.03 18.65 -19.02
C LEU A 248 14.92 18.93 -20.23
N THR A 249 16.24 18.83 -20.07
CA THR A 249 17.14 18.77 -21.21
C THR A 249 16.73 17.51 -21.94
N GLN A 250 16.08 17.67 -23.09
CA GLN A 250 15.96 16.61 -24.08
C GLN A 250 17.34 15.98 -24.21
N ALA A 251 17.47 14.73 -23.80
CA ALA A 251 18.65 13.94 -24.13
C ALA A 251 18.67 13.88 -25.66
N HIS A 252 19.61 14.64 -26.22
CA HIS A 252 19.85 14.66 -27.65
C HIS A 252 20.18 13.25 -28.11
N ALA A 253 19.53 12.85 -29.21
CA ALA A 253 19.96 11.76 -30.05
C ALA A 253 21.45 11.93 -30.41
N THR A 254 22.21 10.87 -30.18
CA THR A 254 23.41 10.48 -30.95
C THR A 254 23.45 8.98 -31.05
#